data_AF-A0AAW8BAF7-F1
#
_entry.id   AF-A0AAW8BAF7-F1
#
_cell.length_a   1.000
_cell.length_b   1.000
_cell.length_c   1.000
_cell.angle_alpha   90.00
_cell.angle_beta   90.00
_cell.angle_gamma   90.00
#
_symmetry.space_group_name_H-M   'P 1'
#
loop_
_entity.id
_entity.type
_entity.pdbx_description
1 polymer ?
#
loop_
_entity_poly.entity_id
_entity_poly.type
_entity_poly.pdbx_seq_one_letter_code
_entity_poly.pdbx_strand_id
1 'polypeptide(L)'
;MRNFLYIIIVLLALTACSKAKKQEMPKGQQSAEYALDDQGVYKGTYPCADCSGIEVSLILNEDKTFRYETVYAGKADAAFTSEGNYTIKDHILTIQEEGKPLHFLAGKNELTLLGSDMKPNTGSLKALYQLKKQQKFSYRGVYETYHEEKGNYTQTLSIIPKGEQYEIIFSSSPVKDQENCRFSGIGMLKKDTLWVNIAGKKDLAKNEAVLMYIAPSHDNLGVDVFTEKFDERYAMMQYCGGGGSLAGKYLKNRVAANSIGAYTNQNTIAEVLQTIPNAQINKKVEHGEFADDVYSNYEISSPDSQLLFTLSPKDTGKVNQKINRVLINSPFFKTEKGISKNSTYADIKKAYPITKIEPTEGHIVLTVDEIHASFSIAKSKLSKDWWNAKTKSVNTNSIPLNAKIDDFILWWKD
;
A
#
# COMPACT_ATOMS: atom_id res chain seq x y z
N MET A 1 74.27 -3.73 44.55
CA MET A 1 74.42 -2.37 43.98
C MET A 1 73.18 -1.60 44.43
N ARG A 2 73.20 -0.67 45.40
CA ARG A 2 74.13 0.43 45.76
C ARG A 2 74.04 1.62 44.80
N ASN A 3 73.67 2.86 45.18
CA ASN A 3 72.97 3.45 46.35
C ASN A 3 72.69 4.97 46.06
N PHE A 4 71.90 5.66 46.91
CA PHE A 4 71.73 7.13 47.08
C PHE A 4 71.06 7.92 45.91
N LEU A 5 70.16 8.94 46.05
CA LEU A 5 69.96 10.11 46.96
C LEU A 5 70.99 11.26 46.74
N TYR A 6 70.69 12.57 46.70
CA TYR A 6 69.42 13.35 46.70
C TYR A 6 69.23 14.08 45.32
N ILE A 7 69.12 15.41 45.05
CA ILE A 7 69.01 16.69 45.83
C ILE A 7 68.49 17.87 44.94
N ILE A 8 67.93 18.94 45.54
CA ILE A 8 67.63 20.30 44.99
C ILE A 8 66.62 20.35 43.81
N ILE A 9 65.44 21.02 43.82
CA ILE A 9 64.90 22.26 44.45
C ILE A 9 65.39 23.59 43.83
N VAL A 10 64.63 24.14 42.88
CA VAL A 10 64.50 25.59 42.71
C VAL A 10 63.02 25.95 42.64
N LEU A 11 62.58 26.80 43.56
CA LEU A 11 61.25 27.40 43.55
C LEU A 11 61.37 28.82 42.98
N LEU A 12 60.57 29.17 41.98
CA LEU A 12 60.41 30.56 41.54
C LEU A 12 58.96 30.80 41.13
N ALA A 13 58.29 31.68 41.86
CA ALA A 13 56.88 31.97 41.67
C ALA A 13 56.68 33.20 40.77
N LEU A 14 55.68 33.14 39.89
CA LEU A 14 55.08 34.33 39.27
C LEU A 14 53.56 34.25 39.43
N THR A 15 53.01 35.22 40.16
CA THR A 15 51.58 35.39 40.41
C THR A 15 50.97 36.31 39.35
N ALA A 16 50.01 35.79 38.56
CA ALA A 16 49.17 36.61 37.70
C ALA A 16 47.76 36.00 37.63
N CYS A 17 46.81 36.59 38.37
CA CYS A 17 45.42 36.13 38.34
C CYS A 17 44.63 36.91 37.28
N SER A 18 44.00 36.20 36.34
CA SER A 18 42.98 36.77 35.45
C SER A 18 41.73 35.89 35.48
N LYS A 19 40.55 36.52 35.49
CA LYS A 19 39.27 35.82 35.69
C LYS A 19 38.83 35.07 34.44
N ALA A 20 39.10 33.77 34.37
CA ALA A 20 38.43 32.89 33.41
C ALA A 20 36.92 32.89 33.70
N LYS A 21 36.11 33.28 32.71
CA LYS A 21 34.64 33.12 32.79
C LYS A 21 34.33 31.63 32.77
N LYS A 22 33.60 31.13 33.76
CA LYS A 22 32.85 29.87 33.59
C LYS A 22 31.81 30.12 32.50
N GLN A 23 31.88 29.38 31.39
CA GLN A 23 30.72 29.21 30.54
C GLN A 23 29.80 28.20 31.22
N GLU A 24 28.60 28.63 31.57
CA GLU A 24 27.58 27.74 32.10
C GLU A 24 27.01 26.90 30.96
N MET A 25 26.96 25.58 31.15
CA MET A 25 26.28 24.69 30.19
C MET A 25 24.77 24.98 30.24
N PRO A 26 24.08 25.13 29.08
CA PRO A 26 22.65 25.36 29.08
C PRO A 26 21.90 24.22 29.78
N LYS A 27 21.15 24.54 30.84
CA LYS A 27 20.13 23.63 31.38
C LYS A 27 18.96 23.54 30.41
N GLY A 28 18.42 22.34 30.24
CA GLY A 28 17.05 22.17 29.75
C GLY A 28 16.87 22.15 28.24
N GLN A 29 17.56 21.23 27.55
CA GLN A 29 16.77 20.42 26.60
C GLN A 29 16.13 19.30 27.42
N GLN A 30 14.86 19.47 27.76
CA GLN A 30 14.02 18.30 28.01
C GLN A 30 14.00 17.53 26.69
N SER A 31 14.50 16.30 26.69
CA SER A 31 14.07 15.33 25.69
C SER A 31 12.56 15.29 25.76
N ALA A 32 11.88 15.64 24.67
CA ALA A 32 10.45 15.42 24.57
C ALA A 32 10.24 13.91 24.64
N GLU A 33 9.89 13.44 25.84
CA GLU A 33 9.50 12.06 26.10
C GLU A 33 8.21 11.86 25.31
N TYR A 34 8.36 11.30 24.10
CA TYR A 34 7.24 11.04 23.23
C TYR A 34 6.34 10.05 23.97
N ALA A 35 5.21 10.54 24.47
CA ALA A 35 4.12 9.69 24.92
C ALA A 35 3.71 8.84 23.72
N LEU A 36 4.22 7.61 23.70
CA LEU A 36 4.02 6.70 22.59
C LEU A 36 2.54 6.30 22.58
N ASP A 37 1.87 6.70 21.53
CA ASP A 37 0.58 6.15 21.14
C ASP A 37 0.83 4.74 20.56
N ASP A 38 1.10 3.80 21.47
CA ASP A 38 1.36 2.37 21.18
C ASP A 38 0.09 1.57 20.90
N GLN A 39 -1.11 2.17 21.01
CA GLN A 39 -2.39 1.48 20.91
C GLN A 39 -2.89 1.37 19.47
N GLY A 40 -3.61 0.31 19.13
CA GLY A 40 -4.19 0.07 17.81
C GLY A 40 -3.52 -1.09 17.06
N VAL A 41 -3.72 -1.13 15.74
CA VAL A 41 -3.30 -2.25 14.88
C VAL A 41 -1.97 -1.95 14.20
N TYR A 42 -1.05 -2.91 14.23
CA TYR A 42 0.24 -2.87 13.55
C TYR A 42 0.34 -4.06 12.59
N LYS A 43 0.53 -3.83 11.29
CA LYS A 43 0.62 -4.90 10.29
C LYS A 43 1.98 -4.92 9.58
N GLY A 44 2.46 -6.10 9.23
CA GLY A 44 3.67 -6.30 8.42
C GLY A 44 3.73 -7.71 7.85
N THR A 45 4.78 -8.02 7.08
CA THR A 45 4.91 -9.33 6.44
C THR A 45 6.34 -9.83 6.60
N TYR A 46 6.52 -10.85 7.44
CA TYR A 46 7.83 -11.42 7.76
C TYR A 46 8.32 -12.38 6.67
N PRO A 47 9.65 -12.53 6.48
CA PRO A 47 10.21 -13.54 5.61
C PRO A 47 9.80 -14.95 6.03
N CYS A 48 9.45 -15.79 5.06
CA CYS A 48 9.14 -17.20 5.26
C CYS A 48 10.16 -18.06 4.52
N ALA A 49 10.52 -19.22 5.08
CA ALA A 49 11.52 -20.11 4.49
C ALA A 49 10.94 -21.05 3.40
N ASP A 50 9.64 -21.33 3.48
CA ASP A 50 8.93 -22.32 2.65
C ASP A 50 7.54 -21.84 2.18
N CYS A 51 7.31 -20.52 2.18
CA CYS A 51 6.08 -19.88 1.75
C CYS A 51 6.34 -18.44 1.27
N SER A 52 5.37 -17.76 0.68
CA SER A 52 5.56 -16.40 0.10
C SER A 52 5.82 -15.32 1.15
N GLY A 53 5.40 -15.56 2.40
CA GLY A 53 5.55 -14.65 3.53
C GLY A 53 4.61 -15.03 4.67
N ILE A 54 4.85 -14.48 5.85
CA ILE A 54 3.92 -14.57 6.98
C ILE A 54 3.30 -13.18 7.16
N GLU A 55 2.01 -13.04 6.86
CA GLU A 55 1.26 -11.81 7.19
C GLU A 55 1.06 -11.76 8.71
N VAL A 56 1.41 -10.64 9.35
CA VAL A 56 1.42 -10.48 10.80
C VAL A 56 0.63 -9.24 11.21
N SER A 57 -0.32 -9.42 12.13
CA SER A 57 -1.15 -8.37 12.73
C SER A 57 -0.97 -8.40 14.24
N LEU A 58 -0.53 -7.29 14.84
CA LEU A 58 -0.45 -7.09 16.28
C LEU A 58 -1.39 -5.96 16.69
N ILE A 59 -2.42 -6.30 17.45
CA ILE A 59 -3.43 -5.39 17.99
C ILE A 59 -3.11 -5.14 19.46
N LEU A 60 -2.99 -3.86 19.84
CA LEU A 60 -2.62 -3.42 21.18
C LEU A 60 -3.74 -2.57 21.78
N ASN A 61 -4.43 -3.10 22.80
CA ASN A 61 -5.61 -2.48 23.37
C ASN A 61 -5.28 -1.46 24.47
N GLU A 62 -6.27 -0.64 24.82
CA GLU A 62 -6.19 0.35 25.90
C GLU A 62 -5.94 -0.28 27.28
N ASP A 63 -6.59 -1.41 27.54
CA ASP A 63 -6.55 -2.19 28.79
C ASP A 63 -5.26 -3.02 29.01
N LYS A 64 -4.27 -2.84 28.14
CA LYS A 64 -3.00 -3.60 28.09
C LYS A 64 -3.12 -5.07 27.70
N THR A 65 -4.26 -5.49 27.15
CA THR A 65 -4.33 -6.75 26.38
C THR A 65 -3.77 -6.59 24.96
N PHE A 66 -3.27 -7.67 24.39
CA PHE A 66 -2.90 -7.76 22.97
C PHE A 66 -3.62 -8.93 22.29
N ARG A 67 -3.74 -8.84 20.97
CA ARG A 67 -4.06 -9.95 20.07
C ARG A 67 -3.02 -9.98 18.95
N TYR A 68 -2.32 -11.10 18.82
CA TYR A 68 -1.29 -11.33 17.81
C TYR A 68 -1.77 -12.42 16.85
N GLU A 69 -1.74 -12.11 15.56
CA GLU A 69 -2.27 -12.96 14.49
C GLU A 69 -1.19 -13.16 13.44
N THR A 70 -1.02 -14.41 12.97
CA THR A 70 -0.10 -14.73 11.88
C THR A 70 -0.80 -15.61 10.85
N VAL A 71 -0.61 -15.31 9.57
CA VAL A 71 -1.17 -16.07 8.44
C VAL A 71 -0.05 -16.41 7.46
N TYR A 72 0.21 -17.70 7.24
CA TYR A 72 1.25 -18.17 6.33
C TYR A 72 0.72 -18.21 4.89
N ALA A 73 1.19 -17.30 4.05
CA ALA A 73 0.68 -17.13 2.69
C ALA A 73 0.87 -18.41 1.84
N GLY A 74 -0.21 -18.89 1.22
CA GLY A 74 -0.20 -20.08 0.35
C GLY A 74 -0.39 -21.42 1.07
N LYS A 75 -0.70 -21.44 2.37
CA LYS A 75 -0.99 -22.66 3.15
C LYS A 75 -2.42 -22.65 3.69
N ALA A 76 -3.13 -23.77 3.57
CA ALA A 76 -4.44 -23.97 4.21
C ALA A 76 -4.28 -24.12 5.73
N ASP A 77 -5.29 -23.67 6.49
CA ASP A 77 -5.40 -23.76 7.96
C ASP A 77 -4.19 -23.24 8.76
N ALA A 78 -3.36 -22.40 8.12
CA ALA A 78 -2.13 -21.84 8.69
C ALA A 78 -2.33 -20.40 9.19
N ALA A 79 -3.44 -20.18 9.90
CA ALA A 79 -3.77 -18.94 10.61
C ALA A 79 -3.73 -19.19 12.12
N PHE A 80 -2.82 -18.51 12.83
CA PHE A 80 -2.64 -18.65 14.27
C PHE A 80 -3.01 -17.36 14.98
N THR A 81 -3.56 -17.48 16.19
CA THR A 81 -3.95 -16.35 17.04
C THR A 81 -3.48 -16.61 18.46
N SER A 82 -2.96 -15.56 19.09
CA SER A 82 -2.46 -15.53 20.46
C SER A 82 -2.98 -14.28 21.14
N GLU A 83 -3.44 -14.39 22.38
CA GLU A 83 -4.01 -13.28 23.16
C GLU A 83 -3.46 -13.31 24.59
N GLY A 84 -3.23 -12.12 25.16
CA GLY A 84 -2.64 -12.01 26.48
C GLY A 84 -2.43 -10.55 26.90
N ASN A 85 -1.48 -10.32 27.80
CA ASN A 85 -1.12 -8.98 28.27
C ASN A 85 0.22 -8.53 27.69
N TYR A 86 0.34 -7.25 27.34
CA TYR A 86 1.59 -6.64 26.89
C TYR A 86 2.14 -5.64 27.91
N THR A 87 3.47 -5.52 27.95
CA THR A 87 4.17 -4.48 28.73
C THR A 87 5.05 -3.65 27.81
N ILE A 88 5.30 -2.40 28.18
CA ILE A 88 6.24 -1.51 27.48
C ILE A 88 7.14 -0.86 28.52
N LYS A 89 8.45 -0.97 28.32
CA LYS A 89 9.47 -0.35 29.18
C LYS A 89 10.71 -0.02 28.37
N ASP A 90 11.30 1.16 28.56
CA ASP A 90 12.54 1.58 27.89
C ASP A 90 12.47 1.47 26.34
N HIS A 91 11.29 1.81 25.77
CA HIS A 91 10.90 1.60 24.36
C HIS A 91 10.85 0.14 23.88
N ILE A 92 10.96 -0.85 24.77
CA ILE A 92 10.77 -2.27 24.46
C ILE A 92 9.33 -2.68 24.81
N LEU A 93 8.54 -3.00 23.79
CA LEU A 93 7.26 -3.68 23.92
C LEU A 93 7.50 -5.20 24.04
N THR A 94 6.79 -5.86 24.95
CA THR A 94 6.87 -7.31 25.17
C THR A 94 5.47 -7.90 25.22
N ILE A 95 5.23 -8.93 24.39
CA ILE A 95 4.05 -9.79 24.46
C ILE A 95 4.45 -11.18 24.98
N GLN A 96 3.55 -11.82 25.75
CA GLN A 96 3.76 -13.17 26.27
C GLN A 96 3.08 -14.18 25.34
N GLU A 97 3.86 -14.95 24.59
CA GLU A 97 3.38 -16.06 23.76
C GLU A 97 3.64 -17.40 24.45
N GLU A 98 2.92 -18.46 24.05
CA GLU A 98 3.18 -19.80 24.55
C GLU A 98 4.60 -20.28 24.18
N GLY A 99 5.43 -20.48 25.20
CA GLY A 99 6.81 -20.98 25.07
C GLY A 99 7.90 -19.92 25.16
N LYS A 100 7.71 -18.71 24.59
CA LYS A 100 8.68 -17.61 24.73
C LYS A 100 8.07 -16.23 24.45
N PRO A 101 8.33 -15.18 25.25
CA PRO A 101 7.93 -13.82 24.90
C PRO A 101 8.58 -13.31 23.60
N LEU A 102 7.83 -12.50 22.86
CA LEU A 102 8.34 -11.71 21.73
C LEU A 102 8.57 -10.27 22.18
N HIS A 103 9.68 -9.68 21.73
CA HIS A 103 10.10 -8.33 22.07
C HIS A 103 10.19 -7.47 20.81
N PHE A 104 9.73 -6.23 20.91
CA PHE A 104 9.72 -5.26 19.81
C PHE A 104 10.30 -3.93 20.29
N LEU A 105 11.14 -3.29 19.47
CA LEU A 105 11.48 -1.88 19.67
C LEU A 105 10.33 -1.02 19.15
N ALA A 106 9.72 -0.25 20.03
CA ALA A 106 8.64 0.68 19.72
C ALA A 106 9.20 1.99 19.15
N GLY A 107 8.75 2.32 17.94
CA GLY A 107 9.06 3.56 17.23
C GLY A 107 7.79 4.32 16.86
N LYS A 108 7.95 5.53 16.32
CA LYS A 108 6.80 6.33 15.88
C LYS A 108 6.07 5.63 14.73
N ASN A 109 4.87 5.12 15.01
CA ASN A 109 4.03 4.35 14.09
C ASN A 109 4.66 3.03 13.58
N GLU A 110 5.64 2.46 14.30
CA GLU A 110 6.26 1.18 13.93
C GLU A 110 6.67 0.35 15.15
N LEU A 111 6.69 -0.99 15.00
CA LEU A 111 7.23 -1.94 15.95
C LEU A 111 8.26 -2.81 15.21
N THR A 112 9.52 -2.78 15.62
CA THR A 112 10.58 -3.61 15.00
C THR A 112 10.86 -4.83 15.85
N LEU A 113 10.62 -6.03 15.33
CA LEU A 113 10.87 -7.29 16.04
C LEU A 113 12.36 -7.44 16.39
N LEU A 114 12.64 -7.84 17.62
CA LEU A 114 13.99 -7.99 18.16
C LEU A 114 14.46 -9.45 18.17
N GLY A 115 15.76 -9.65 17.96
CA GLY A 115 16.43 -10.93 18.15
C GLY A 115 16.51 -11.34 19.62
N SER A 116 16.98 -12.57 19.86
CA SER A 116 17.21 -13.10 21.21
C SER A 116 18.28 -12.36 22.02
N ASP A 117 19.03 -11.46 21.40
CA ASP A 117 20.03 -10.58 22.02
C ASP A 117 19.49 -9.15 22.28
N MET A 118 18.18 -8.96 22.15
CA MET A 118 17.45 -7.69 22.29
C MET A 118 17.83 -6.61 21.26
N LYS A 119 18.39 -6.99 20.09
CA LYS A 119 18.72 -6.04 19.01
C LYS A 119 17.84 -6.22 17.78
N PRO A 120 17.60 -5.15 16.98
CA PRO A 120 16.96 -5.27 15.68
C PRO A 120 17.77 -6.14 14.71
N ASN A 121 17.08 -6.87 13.83
CA ASN A 121 17.72 -7.59 12.73
C ASN A 121 18.49 -6.63 11.80
N THR A 122 19.58 -7.11 11.20
CA THR A 122 20.49 -6.32 10.35
C THR A 122 20.51 -6.83 8.90
N GLY A 123 21.32 -6.20 8.03
CA GLY A 123 21.36 -6.53 6.61
C GLY A 123 20.17 -6.01 5.80
N SER A 124 19.94 -6.60 4.64
CA SER A 124 18.88 -6.20 3.68
C SER A 124 17.47 -6.48 4.20
N LEU A 125 17.27 -7.61 4.88
CA LEU A 125 15.94 -8.06 5.33
C LEU A 125 15.41 -7.30 6.55
N LYS A 126 16.18 -6.40 7.16
CA LYS A 126 15.81 -5.70 8.41
C LYS A 126 14.44 -5.02 8.38
N ALA A 127 14.06 -4.46 7.22
CA ALA A 127 12.78 -3.76 7.06
C ALA A 127 11.58 -4.71 7.06
N LEU A 128 11.78 -5.98 6.70
CA LEU A 128 10.71 -6.99 6.67
C LEU A 128 10.28 -7.40 8.09
N TYR A 129 11.12 -7.16 9.09
CA TYR A 129 10.83 -7.40 10.52
C TYR A 129 10.18 -6.19 11.21
N GLN A 130 9.59 -5.26 10.45
CA GLN A 130 8.88 -4.10 10.98
C GLN A 130 7.37 -4.21 10.74
N LEU A 131 6.59 -4.09 11.80
CA LEU A 131 5.13 -3.90 11.73
C LEU A 131 4.82 -2.40 11.73
N LYS A 132 3.92 -1.95 10.85
CA LYS A 132 3.54 -0.54 10.69
C LYS A 132 2.17 -0.29 11.28
N LYS A 133 2.06 0.75 12.13
CA LYS A 133 0.79 1.21 12.68
C LYS A 133 -0.14 1.59 11.55
N GLN A 134 -1.29 0.93 11.49
CA GLN A 134 -2.31 1.14 10.48
C GLN A 134 -2.84 2.57 10.57
N GLN A 135 -3.05 3.18 9.40
CA GLN A 135 -3.63 4.52 9.29
C GLN A 135 -5.13 4.39 8.99
N LYS A 136 -5.90 5.45 9.23
CA LYS A 136 -7.35 5.44 9.02
C LYS A 136 -7.71 5.09 7.57
N PHE A 137 -8.32 3.93 7.38
CA PHE A 137 -8.73 3.46 6.06
C PHE A 137 -9.96 4.24 5.54
N SER A 138 -9.96 4.55 4.24
CA SER A 138 -11.08 5.21 3.57
C SER A 138 -11.94 4.18 2.85
N TYR A 139 -13.07 3.81 3.43
CA TYR A 139 -13.98 2.81 2.87
C TYR A 139 -14.70 3.23 1.58
N ARG A 140 -14.76 4.52 1.23
CA ARG A 140 -15.45 4.97 0.01
C ARG A 140 -14.71 4.48 -1.24
N GLY A 141 -15.43 3.84 -2.16
CA GLY A 141 -14.88 3.48 -3.46
C GLY A 141 -15.64 2.39 -4.21
N VAL A 142 -15.09 2.02 -5.36
CA VAL A 142 -15.41 0.79 -6.10
C VAL A 142 -14.18 -0.11 -6.04
N TYR A 143 -14.42 -1.36 -5.67
CA TYR A 143 -13.43 -2.41 -5.47
C TYR A 143 -13.76 -3.59 -6.38
N GLU A 144 -12.78 -4.45 -6.62
CA GLU A 144 -12.88 -5.59 -7.52
C GLU A 144 -12.09 -6.78 -6.95
N THR A 145 -12.61 -8.01 -7.08
CA THR A 145 -11.92 -9.22 -6.60
C THR A 145 -10.57 -9.39 -7.28
N TYR A 146 -9.54 -9.67 -6.49
CA TYR A 146 -8.17 -9.85 -6.97
C TYR A 146 -7.78 -11.34 -6.87
N HIS A 147 -7.81 -12.05 -8.00
CA HIS A 147 -7.50 -13.48 -8.13
C HIS A 147 -6.78 -13.78 -9.45
N GLU A 148 -5.90 -14.80 -9.45
CA GLU A 148 -5.04 -15.14 -10.59
C GLU A 148 -5.71 -16.05 -11.65
N GLU A 149 -6.79 -16.75 -11.31
CA GLU A 149 -7.41 -17.72 -12.22
C GLU A 149 -8.31 -17.09 -13.29
N LYS A 150 -8.15 -17.54 -14.53
CA LYS A 150 -8.83 -16.99 -15.73
C LYS A 150 -10.29 -17.42 -15.83
N GLY A 151 -11.16 -16.79 -15.06
CA GLY A 151 -12.62 -16.82 -15.24
C GLY A 151 -13.18 -15.50 -15.77
N ASN A 152 -14.25 -15.55 -16.57
CA ASN A 152 -15.03 -14.35 -16.96
C ASN A 152 -15.91 -13.80 -15.79
N TYR A 153 -15.77 -14.37 -14.59
CA TYR A 153 -16.52 -14.01 -13.40
C TYR A 153 -15.68 -13.08 -12.52
N THR A 154 -16.13 -11.84 -12.38
CA THR A 154 -15.49 -10.80 -11.57
C THR A 154 -16.52 -10.21 -10.64
N GLN A 155 -16.24 -10.17 -9.33
CA GLN A 155 -17.11 -9.50 -8.38
C GLN A 155 -16.61 -8.09 -8.10
N THR A 156 -17.55 -7.16 -8.00
CA THR A 156 -17.31 -5.76 -7.64
C THR A 156 -18.07 -5.41 -6.37
N LEU A 157 -17.42 -4.64 -5.51
CA LEU A 157 -17.97 -4.11 -4.27
C LEU A 157 -17.95 -2.59 -4.37
N SER A 158 -19.11 -1.95 -4.24
CA SER A 158 -19.23 -0.49 -4.17
C SER A 158 -19.65 -0.08 -2.76
N ILE A 159 -18.93 0.87 -2.17
CA ILE A 159 -19.18 1.38 -0.81
C ILE A 159 -19.36 2.90 -0.89
N ILE A 160 -20.57 3.35 -0.57
CA ILE A 160 -21.05 4.72 -0.80
C ILE A 160 -21.52 5.32 0.53
N PRO A 161 -20.90 6.40 1.05
CA PRO A 161 -21.35 7.05 2.28
C PRO A 161 -22.79 7.57 2.22
N LYS A 162 -23.53 7.41 3.32
CA LYS A 162 -24.93 7.80 3.53
C LYS A 162 -25.07 8.39 4.95
N GLY A 163 -24.56 9.61 5.14
CA GLY A 163 -24.42 10.19 6.47
C GLY A 163 -23.39 9.40 7.28
N GLU A 164 -23.79 8.89 8.44
CA GLU A 164 -22.97 8.02 9.32
C GLU A 164 -22.94 6.54 8.88
N GLN A 165 -23.80 6.17 7.92
CA GLN A 165 -23.93 4.81 7.39
C GLN A 165 -23.32 4.70 5.99
N TYR A 166 -23.31 3.48 5.43
CA TYR A 166 -22.84 3.21 4.07
C TYR A 166 -23.86 2.38 3.29
N GLU A 167 -24.23 2.82 2.08
CA GLU A 167 -24.82 1.92 1.10
C GLU A 167 -23.72 1.04 0.53
N ILE A 168 -23.88 -0.27 0.70
CA ILE A 168 -22.93 -1.29 0.25
C ILE A 168 -23.62 -2.13 -0.81
N ILE A 169 -22.99 -2.28 -1.97
CA ILE A 169 -23.51 -3.01 -3.12
C ILE A 169 -22.46 -4.03 -3.56
N PHE A 170 -22.83 -5.30 -3.55
CA PHE A 170 -22.08 -6.38 -4.21
C PHE A 170 -22.73 -6.68 -5.55
N SER A 171 -21.94 -6.86 -6.61
CA SER A 171 -22.42 -7.34 -7.90
C SER A 171 -21.36 -8.18 -8.61
N SER A 172 -21.76 -8.98 -9.59
CA SER A 172 -20.85 -9.74 -10.45
C SER A 172 -20.97 -9.37 -11.92
N SER A 173 -19.95 -9.70 -12.71
CA SER A 173 -19.89 -9.45 -14.15
C SER A 173 -21.08 -10.10 -14.89
N PRO A 174 -21.63 -9.42 -15.93
CA PRO A 174 -22.67 -9.99 -16.77
C PRO A 174 -22.24 -11.31 -17.42
N VAL A 175 -23.17 -12.26 -17.50
CA VAL A 175 -22.96 -13.54 -18.19
C VAL A 175 -23.91 -13.61 -19.37
N LYS A 176 -23.36 -13.66 -20.59
CA LYS A 176 -24.14 -13.58 -21.85
C LYS A 176 -25.06 -12.35 -21.89
N ASP A 177 -24.51 -11.18 -21.56
CA ASP A 177 -25.16 -9.87 -21.57
C ASP A 177 -26.38 -9.71 -20.64
N GLN A 178 -26.59 -10.65 -19.71
CA GLN A 178 -27.57 -10.54 -18.62
C GLN A 178 -26.88 -10.12 -17.32
N GLU A 179 -27.51 -9.23 -16.54
CA GLU A 179 -27.11 -8.99 -15.15
C GLU A 179 -27.13 -10.31 -14.38
N ASN A 180 -26.08 -10.56 -13.60
CA ASN A 180 -25.91 -11.76 -12.80
C ASN A 180 -26.46 -11.51 -11.38
N CYS A 181 -25.66 -11.68 -10.33
CA CYS A 181 -26.11 -11.36 -8.98
C CYS A 181 -25.80 -9.90 -8.60
N ARG A 182 -26.76 -9.26 -7.91
CA ARG A 182 -26.61 -7.94 -7.26
C ARG A 182 -27.29 -7.98 -5.89
N PHE A 183 -26.52 -7.74 -4.84
CA PHE A 183 -27.00 -7.61 -3.46
C PHE A 183 -26.67 -6.22 -2.94
N SER A 184 -27.52 -5.66 -2.08
CA SER A 184 -27.23 -4.36 -1.46
C SER A 184 -27.93 -4.19 -0.13
N GLY A 185 -27.24 -3.57 0.82
CA GLY A 185 -27.76 -3.24 2.14
C GLY A 185 -27.15 -1.94 2.69
N ILE A 186 -27.68 -1.49 3.81
CA ILE A 186 -27.10 -0.37 4.57
C ILE A 186 -26.23 -0.97 5.67
N GLY A 187 -24.93 -0.64 5.64
CA GLY A 187 -23.96 -1.07 6.63
C GLY A 187 -23.55 0.03 7.60
N MET A 188 -23.01 -0.39 8.74
CA MET A 188 -22.55 0.48 9.82
C MET A 188 -21.10 0.18 10.20
N LEU A 189 -20.35 1.23 10.53
CA LEU A 189 -18.93 1.15 10.91
C LEU A 189 -18.79 1.02 12.44
N LYS A 190 -18.05 0.02 12.92
CA LYS A 190 -17.74 -0.16 14.35
C LYS A 190 -16.35 -0.79 14.50
N LYS A 191 -15.48 -0.17 15.31
CA LYS A 191 -14.08 -0.61 15.53
C LYS A 191 -13.37 -0.95 14.21
N ASP A 192 -13.37 0.01 13.28
CA ASP A 192 -12.81 -0.10 11.92
C ASP A 192 -13.26 -1.28 11.05
N THR A 193 -14.35 -1.97 11.41
CA THR A 193 -15.03 -2.97 10.57
C THR A 193 -16.40 -2.45 10.14
N LEU A 194 -16.71 -2.50 8.84
CA LEU A 194 -18.08 -2.37 8.35
C LEU A 194 -18.80 -3.72 8.46
N TRP A 195 -20.07 -3.70 8.83
CA TRP A 195 -20.95 -4.87 8.70
C TRP A 195 -22.26 -4.49 8.02
N VAL A 196 -22.84 -5.41 7.27
CA VAL A 196 -24.08 -5.19 6.48
C VAL A 196 -24.89 -6.47 6.37
N ASN A 197 -26.23 -6.35 6.50
CA ASN A 197 -27.15 -7.42 6.12
C ASN A 197 -27.50 -7.27 4.62
N ILE A 198 -27.24 -8.31 3.82
CA ILE A 198 -27.52 -8.34 2.37
C ILE A 198 -28.65 -9.32 2.00
N ALA A 199 -29.39 -9.82 2.99
CA ALA A 199 -30.50 -10.78 2.81
C ALA A 199 -31.51 -10.34 1.74
N GLY A 200 -31.89 -11.27 0.87
CA GLY A 200 -32.90 -11.05 -0.16
C GLY A 200 -34.31 -11.00 0.42
N LYS A 201 -35.27 -10.52 -0.40
CA LYS A 201 -36.70 -10.44 -0.01
C LYS A 201 -37.31 -11.78 0.44
N LYS A 202 -36.74 -12.92 0.01
CA LYS A 202 -37.18 -14.27 0.41
C LYS A 202 -36.62 -14.69 1.77
N ASP A 203 -35.38 -14.32 2.07
CA ASP A 203 -34.70 -14.65 3.33
C ASP A 203 -35.28 -13.81 4.46
N LEU A 204 -35.47 -12.50 4.21
CA LEU A 204 -36.16 -11.57 5.12
C LEU A 204 -37.59 -12.03 5.45
N ALA A 205 -38.30 -12.66 4.50
CA ALA A 205 -39.64 -13.21 4.74
C ALA A 205 -39.67 -14.45 5.66
N LYS A 206 -38.51 -15.06 5.94
CA LYS A 206 -38.33 -16.10 6.96
C LYS A 206 -37.62 -15.58 8.22
N ASN A 207 -37.30 -14.28 8.29
CA ASN A 207 -36.43 -13.68 9.29
C ASN A 207 -34.97 -14.21 9.28
N GLU A 208 -34.49 -14.68 8.12
CA GLU A 208 -33.08 -15.07 7.89
C GLU A 208 -32.26 -13.81 7.52
N ALA A 209 -31.07 -13.67 8.12
CA ALA A 209 -30.13 -12.56 7.87
C ALA A 209 -28.83 -13.07 7.24
N VAL A 210 -28.22 -12.25 6.38
CA VAL A 210 -26.98 -12.58 5.67
C VAL A 210 -25.96 -11.49 5.97
N LEU A 211 -25.19 -11.70 7.03
CA LEU A 211 -24.24 -10.71 7.55
C LEU A 211 -22.88 -10.84 6.86
N MET A 212 -22.52 -9.82 6.09
CA MET A 212 -21.17 -9.64 5.55
C MET A 212 -20.41 -8.62 6.40
N TYR A 213 -19.18 -8.96 6.74
CA TYR A 213 -18.21 -8.10 7.40
C TYR A 213 -17.14 -7.67 6.39
N ILE A 214 -16.64 -6.45 6.52
CA ILE A 214 -15.69 -5.83 5.59
C ILE A 214 -14.67 -5.04 6.41
N ALA A 215 -13.41 -5.46 6.38
CA ALA A 215 -12.29 -4.84 7.10
C ALA A 215 -11.20 -4.34 6.14
N PRO A 216 -10.30 -3.41 6.53
CA PRO A 216 -9.21 -2.95 5.67
C PRO A 216 -8.20 -4.07 5.42
N SER A 217 -7.79 -4.27 4.18
CA SER A 217 -6.90 -5.38 3.82
C SER A 217 -5.54 -5.31 4.52
N HIS A 218 -4.80 -6.41 4.59
CA HIS A 218 -3.45 -6.45 5.19
C HIS A 218 -2.50 -5.37 4.65
N ASP A 219 -2.68 -5.00 3.38
CA ASP A 219 -1.89 -4.03 2.63
C ASP A 219 -2.54 -2.65 2.43
N ASN A 220 -3.75 -2.42 2.96
CA ASN A 220 -4.58 -1.21 2.74
C ASN A 220 -4.86 -0.85 1.27
N LEU A 221 -4.57 -1.74 0.31
CA LEU A 221 -4.91 -1.55 -1.10
C LEU A 221 -6.40 -1.82 -1.38
N GLY A 222 -7.11 -2.41 -0.41
CA GLY A 222 -8.46 -2.90 -0.56
C GLY A 222 -9.15 -3.19 0.76
N VAL A 223 -10.10 -4.12 0.72
CA VAL A 223 -10.80 -4.67 1.88
C VAL A 223 -10.87 -6.18 1.77
N ASP A 224 -10.85 -6.84 2.92
CA ASP A 224 -11.15 -8.26 3.04
C ASP A 224 -12.61 -8.39 3.50
N VAL A 225 -13.40 -9.15 2.72
CA VAL A 225 -14.82 -9.41 2.96
C VAL A 225 -14.99 -10.81 3.52
N PHE A 226 -15.73 -10.97 4.62
CA PHE A 226 -15.89 -12.25 5.32
C PHE A 226 -17.25 -12.40 6.01
N THR A 227 -17.50 -13.60 6.54
CA THR A 227 -18.67 -13.96 7.35
C THR A 227 -18.20 -14.42 8.72
N GLU A 228 -19.08 -14.38 9.73
CA GLU A 228 -18.73 -14.77 11.11
C GLU A 228 -18.35 -16.25 11.22
N LYS A 229 -19.11 -17.12 10.55
CA LYS A 229 -18.72 -18.52 10.35
C LYS A 229 -18.23 -18.72 8.92
N PHE A 230 -17.23 -19.58 8.75
CA PHE A 230 -16.62 -19.86 7.44
C PHE A 230 -17.65 -20.38 6.43
N ASP A 231 -18.54 -21.29 6.84
CA ASP A 231 -19.54 -21.91 5.96
C ASP A 231 -20.63 -20.93 5.48
N GLU A 232 -20.90 -19.87 6.23
CA GLU A 232 -21.92 -18.86 5.90
C GLU A 232 -21.57 -18.08 4.62
N ARG A 233 -20.28 -18.04 4.23
CA ARG A 233 -19.83 -17.44 2.96
C ARG A 233 -20.48 -18.08 1.73
N TYR A 234 -20.94 -19.33 1.86
CA TYR A 234 -21.60 -20.09 0.81
C TYR A 234 -23.12 -19.89 0.76
N ALA A 235 -23.74 -19.24 1.77
CA ALA A 235 -25.19 -19.01 1.80
C ALA A 235 -25.70 -18.32 0.52
N MET A 236 -24.89 -17.43 -0.07
CA MET A 236 -25.23 -16.70 -1.30
C MET A 236 -24.92 -17.44 -2.61
N MET A 237 -24.34 -18.66 -2.59
CA MET A 237 -24.08 -19.43 -3.82
C MET A 237 -25.35 -19.71 -4.62
N GLN A 238 -26.47 -19.98 -3.94
CA GLN A 238 -27.78 -20.20 -4.59
C GLN A 238 -28.26 -18.98 -5.40
N TYR A 239 -27.85 -17.78 -4.99
CA TYR A 239 -28.26 -16.52 -5.61
C TYR A 239 -27.31 -16.06 -6.73
N CYS A 240 -26.13 -16.67 -6.89
CA CYS A 240 -25.16 -16.40 -7.96
C CYS A 240 -25.00 -17.58 -8.94
N GLY A 241 -26.07 -18.34 -9.19
CA GLY A 241 -26.05 -19.46 -10.14
C GLY A 241 -25.11 -20.62 -9.77
N GLY A 242 -24.71 -20.73 -8.50
CA GLY A 242 -23.80 -21.76 -7.98
C GLY A 242 -22.30 -21.45 -8.10
N GLY A 243 -21.91 -20.25 -8.55
CA GLY A 243 -20.53 -19.96 -8.96
C GLY A 243 -19.50 -19.68 -7.84
N GLY A 244 -19.82 -18.85 -6.84
CA GLY A 244 -18.79 -18.38 -5.90
C GLY A 244 -19.29 -17.64 -4.65
N SER A 245 -18.39 -17.59 -3.66
CA SER A 245 -18.51 -16.84 -2.41
C SER A 245 -18.51 -15.32 -2.64
N LEU A 246 -19.18 -14.54 -1.80
CA LEU A 246 -18.99 -13.07 -1.74
C LEU A 246 -17.82 -12.65 -0.84
N ALA A 247 -17.41 -13.51 0.09
CA ALA A 247 -16.21 -13.34 0.90
C ALA A 247 -14.94 -13.61 0.07
N GLY A 248 -13.91 -12.78 0.29
CA GLY A 248 -12.67 -12.73 -0.48
C GLY A 248 -11.99 -11.35 -0.37
N LYS A 249 -10.83 -11.17 -1.03
CA LYS A 249 -10.07 -9.91 -1.05
C LYS A 249 -10.46 -9.06 -2.25
N TYR A 250 -10.92 -7.83 -1.98
CA TYR A 250 -11.36 -6.86 -2.98
C TYR A 250 -10.43 -5.64 -2.98
N LEU A 251 -9.71 -5.39 -4.08
CA LEU A 251 -8.79 -4.26 -4.19
C LEU A 251 -9.45 -3.07 -4.89
N LYS A 252 -9.06 -1.83 -4.52
CA LYS A 252 -9.48 -0.64 -5.26
C LYS A 252 -8.65 -0.51 -6.53
N ASN A 253 -9.30 -0.61 -7.69
CA ASN A 253 -8.60 -0.66 -8.99
C ASN A 253 -8.89 0.53 -9.92
N ARG A 254 -9.65 1.54 -9.45
CA ARG A 254 -10.03 2.67 -10.30
C ARG A 254 -8.90 3.69 -10.44
N VAL A 255 -8.73 4.16 -11.68
CA VAL A 255 -7.78 5.21 -12.06
C VAL A 255 -8.55 6.45 -12.51
N ALA A 256 -8.15 7.62 -12.02
CA ALA A 256 -8.68 8.92 -12.42
C ALA A 256 -7.59 10.00 -12.35
N ALA A 257 -7.89 11.20 -12.85
CA ALA A 257 -6.94 12.30 -13.06
C ALA A 257 -6.01 12.61 -11.86
N ASN A 258 -6.49 12.39 -10.63
CA ASN A 258 -5.77 12.68 -9.39
C ASN A 258 -5.77 11.50 -8.39
N SER A 259 -6.05 10.26 -8.83
CA SER A 259 -6.13 9.09 -7.92
C SER A 259 -5.87 7.74 -8.57
N ILE A 260 -5.23 6.84 -7.82
CA ILE A 260 -5.08 5.40 -8.12
C ILE A 260 -5.52 4.57 -6.92
N GLY A 261 -6.56 3.75 -7.11
CA GLY A 261 -7.03 2.80 -6.11
C GLY A 261 -7.40 3.44 -4.76
N ALA A 262 -6.53 3.26 -3.75
CA ALA A 262 -6.68 3.84 -2.42
C ALA A 262 -6.08 5.25 -2.26
N TYR A 263 -5.23 5.70 -3.19
CA TYR A 263 -4.36 6.87 -3.03
C TYR A 263 -4.68 8.00 -4.02
N THR A 264 -4.29 9.22 -3.64
CA THR A 264 -4.59 10.47 -4.34
C THR A 264 -3.35 11.34 -4.49
N ASN A 265 -3.41 12.36 -5.35
CA ASN A 265 -2.36 13.36 -5.47
C ASN A 265 -2.13 14.22 -4.20
N GLN A 266 -2.96 14.10 -3.17
CA GLN A 266 -2.71 14.76 -1.88
C GLN A 266 -1.85 13.91 -0.94
N ASN A 267 -1.68 12.62 -1.22
CA ASN A 267 -0.83 11.74 -0.43
C ASN A 267 0.65 11.95 -0.76
N THR A 268 1.48 12.00 0.27
CA THR A 268 2.94 11.88 0.16
C THR A 268 3.35 10.43 -0.07
N ILE A 269 4.54 10.23 -0.64
CA ILE A 269 5.12 8.89 -0.77
C ILE A 269 5.25 8.24 0.62
N ALA A 270 5.70 8.98 1.64
CA ALA A 270 5.85 8.48 3.00
C ALA A 270 4.53 7.96 3.61
N GLU A 271 3.41 8.65 3.40
CA GLU A 271 2.09 8.20 3.88
C GLU A 271 1.64 6.91 3.19
N VAL A 272 1.86 6.77 1.88
CA VAL A 272 1.56 5.52 1.18
C VAL A 272 2.42 4.37 1.72
N LEU A 273 3.74 4.60 1.82
CA LEU A 273 4.67 3.60 2.34
C LEU A 273 4.39 3.22 3.80
N GLN A 274 3.77 4.10 4.61
CA GLN A 274 3.33 3.77 5.97
C GLN A 274 2.16 2.77 5.98
N THR A 275 1.32 2.74 4.94
CA THR A 275 0.13 1.86 4.88
C THR A 275 0.40 0.45 4.34
N ILE A 276 1.52 0.22 3.68
CA ILE A 276 1.83 -1.02 2.94
C ILE A 276 2.97 -1.80 3.64
N PRO A 277 2.86 -3.14 3.82
CA PRO A 277 3.95 -3.98 4.34
C PRO A 277 5.26 -3.84 3.56
N ASN A 278 6.40 -3.86 4.26
CA ASN A 278 7.72 -3.69 3.62
C ASN A 278 8.08 -4.79 2.60
N ALA A 279 7.45 -5.97 2.66
CA ALA A 279 7.62 -7.03 1.66
C ALA A 279 7.02 -6.68 0.28
N GLN A 280 6.05 -5.75 0.24
CA GLN A 280 5.35 -5.32 -0.97
C GLN A 280 5.91 -4.02 -1.57
N ILE A 281 7.00 -3.49 -0.99
CA ILE A 281 7.64 -2.24 -1.40
C ILE A 281 9.04 -2.54 -1.91
N ASN A 282 9.31 -2.24 -3.18
CA ASN A 282 10.68 -2.19 -3.69
C ASN A 282 11.08 -0.75 -4.07
N LYS A 283 12.35 -0.39 -3.87
CA LYS A 283 12.88 0.94 -4.21
C LYS A 283 13.97 0.83 -5.26
N LYS A 284 13.77 1.51 -6.39
CA LYS A 284 14.74 1.67 -7.48
C LYS A 284 15.07 3.14 -7.72
N VAL A 285 16.15 3.38 -8.45
CA VAL A 285 16.40 4.65 -9.15
C VAL A 285 16.50 4.30 -10.64
N GLU A 286 15.84 5.09 -11.48
CA GLU A 286 15.63 4.78 -12.89
C GLU A 286 15.68 6.06 -13.74
N HIS A 287 16.21 5.95 -14.96
CA HIS A 287 16.27 7.06 -15.92
C HIS A 287 15.02 7.04 -16.82
N GLY A 288 14.48 8.21 -17.16
CA GLY A 288 13.32 8.32 -18.03
C GLY A 288 13.64 8.30 -19.53
N GLU A 289 12.63 8.57 -20.36
CA GLU A 289 12.78 8.69 -21.82
C GLU A 289 13.41 10.04 -22.27
N PHE A 290 13.62 10.97 -21.34
CA PHE A 290 14.30 12.23 -21.54
C PHE A 290 15.62 12.22 -20.76
N ALA A 291 16.68 12.83 -21.32
CA ALA A 291 18.05 12.64 -20.85
C ALA A 291 18.31 13.07 -19.38
N ASP A 292 17.54 14.05 -18.87
CA ASP A 292 17.67 14.58 -17.51
C ASP A 292 16.72 13.93 -16.48
N ASP A 293 15.83 13.02 -16.91
CA ASP A 293 14.86 12.36 -16.05
C ASP A 293 15.53 11.33 -15.12
N VAL A 294 15.47 11.55 -13.79
CA VAL A 294 15.97 10.58 -12.79
C VAL A 294 14.96 10.38 -11.66
N TYR A 295 14.18 9.30 -11.75
CA TYR A 295 13.11 8.99 -10.81
C TYR A 295 13.61 8.11 -9.66
N SER A 296 13.20 8.44 -8.42
CA SER A 296 13.18 7.44 -7.33
C SER A 296 11.85 6.72 -7.36
N ASN A 297 11.88 5.47 -7.82
CA ASN A 297 10.70 4.66 -8.06
C ASN A 297 10.43 3.75 -6.85
N TYR A 298 9.19 3.82 -6.37
CA TYR A 298 8.64 3.04 -5.28
C TYR A 298 7.61 2.09 -5.88
N GLU A 299 8.10 0.90 -6.22
CA GLU A 299 7.34 -0.20 -6.80
C GLU A 299 6.45 -0.82 -5.71
N ILE A 300 5.15 -0.87 -5.96
CA ILE A 300 4.16 -1.49 -5.07
C ILE A 300 3.64 -2.78 -5.71
N SER A 301 3.83 -3.90 -5.02
CA SER A 301 3.32 -5.21 -5.42
C SER A 301 2.17 -5.70 -4.53
N SER A 302 1.40 -6.66 -5.02
CA SER A 302 0.49 -7.49 -4.23
C SER A 302 1.27 -8.54 -3.41
N PRO A 303 0.63 -9.26 -2.46
CA PRO A 303 1.31 -10.28 -1.64
C PRO A 303 1.86 -11.49 -2.43
N ASP A 304 1.32 -11.73 -3.63
CA ASP A 304 1.82 -12.70 -4.63
C ASP A 304 3.06 -12.19 -5.41
N SER A 305 3.58 -11.01 -5.05
CA SER A 305 4.69 -10.29 -5.70
C SER A 305 4.41 -9.74 -7.10
N GLN A 306 3.19 -9.80 -7.64
CA GLN A 306 2.86 -9.13 -8.90
C GLN A 306 2.96 -7.60 -8.77
N LEU A 307 3.63 -6.93 -9.70
CA LEU A 307 3.81 -5.47 -9.68
C LEU A 307 2.53 -4.73 -10.09
N LEU A 308 1.94 -3.98 -9.17
CA LEU A 308 0.66 -3.31 -9.35
C LEU A 308 0.82 -1.92 -9.99
N PHE A 309 1.64 -1.07 -9.38
CA PHE A 309 1.95 0.28 -9.82
C PHE A 309 3.24 0.79 -9.19
N THR A 310 3.81 1.84 -9.76
CA THR A 310 5.05 2.47 -9.27
C THR A 310 4.83 3.95 -9.03
N LEU A 311 5.18 4.43 -7.84
CA LEU A 311 5.05 5.84 -7.46
C LEU A 311 6.42 6.53 -7.53
N SER A 312 6.44 7.80 -7.96
CA SER A 312 7.62 8.67 -7.87
C SER A 312 7.25 10.02 -7.24
N PRO A 313 8.04 10.55 -6.29
CA PRO A 313 8.01 11.97 -5.95
C PRO A 313 8.61 12.78 -7.11
N LYS A 314 8.42 14.11 -7.07
CA LYS A 314 8.96 15.04 -8.07
C LYS A 314 10.48 15.12 -8.01
N ASP A 315 11.03 15.34 -6.82
CA ASP A 315 12.47 15.39 -6.58
C ASP A 315 12.99 14.03 -6.09
N THR A 316 14.09 13.57 -6.68
CA THR A 316 14.68 12.26 -6.42
C THR A 316 14.90 12.01 -4.91
N GLY A 317 14.29 10.95 -4.40
CA GLY A 317 14.39 10.49 -3.01
C GLY A 317 13.57 11.25 -1.96
N LYS A 318 12.82 12.29 -2.32
CA LYS A 318 12.05 13.11 -1.36
C LYS A 318 10.71 12.47 -0.97
N VAL A 319 10.74 11.46 -0.09
CA VAL A 319 9.52 10.74 0.35
C VAL A 319 8.44 11.61 1.00
N ASN A 320 8.80 12.78 1.53
CA ASN A 320 7.85 13.72 2.14
C ASN A 320 7.13 14.62 1.11
N GLN A 321 7.43 14.50 -0.18
CA GLN A 321 6.66 15.14 -1.24
C GLN A 321 5.41 14.33 -1.59
N LYS A 322 4.40 15.03 -2.12
CA LYS A 322 3.25 14.43 -2.80
C LYS A 322 3.71 13.50 -3.93
N ILE A 323 2.89 12.51 -4.25
CA ILE A 323 3.05 11.69 -5.44
C ILE A 323 2.94 12.60 -6.68
N ASN A 324 3.97 12.61 -7.52
CA ASN A 324 4.02 13.42 -8.75
C ASN A 324 3.85 12.57 -10.02
N ARG A 325 4.34 11.33 -10.00
CA ARG A 325 4.24 10.38 -11.12
C ARG A 325 3.70 9.04 -10.62
N VAL A 326 2.80 8.45 -11.39
CA VAL A 326 2.27 7.10 -11.16
C VAL A 326 2.36 6.30 -12.45
N LEU A 327 3.22 5.29 -12.51
CA LEU A 327 3.22 4.30 -13.59
C LEU A 327 2.25 3.17 -13.23
N ILE A 328 1.30 2.88 -14.14
CA ILE A 328 0.37 1.77 -14.02
C ILE A 328 1.03 0.51 -14.58
N ASN A 329 1.38 -0.44 -13.71
CA ASN A 329 2.09 -1.66 -14.13
C ASN A 329 1.11 -2.82 -14.41
N SER A 330 0.09 -3.02 -13.57
CA SER A 330 -0.89 -4.10 -13.73
C SER A 330 -2.13 -3.66 -14.54
N PRO A 331 -2.63 -4.48 -15.49
CA PRO A 331 -3.86 -4.21 -16.24
C PRO A 331 -5.13 -4.33 -15.40
N PHE A 332 -5.04 -4.76 -14.13
CA PHE A 332 -6.12 -4.73 -13.15
C PHE A 332 -6.59 -3.30 -12.88
N PHE A 333 -5.68 -2.32 -12.90
CA PHE A 333 -5.98 -0.91 -12.71
C PHE A 333 -6.54 -0.29 -13.99
N LYS A 334 -7.74 0.29 -13.90
CA LYS A 334 -8.48 0.79 -15.05
C LYS A 334 -9.24 2.08 -14.77
N THR A 335 -9.32 2.92 -15.80
CA THR A 335 -10.12 4.15 -15.78
C THR A 335 -11.62 3.85 -15.81
N GLU A 336 -12.45 4.85 -15.50
CA GLU A 336 -13.92 4.75 -15.62
C GLU A 336 -14.36 4.35 -17.04
N LYS A 337 -13.67 4.84 -18.08
CA LYS A 337 -13.90 4.47 -19.48
C LYS A 337 -13.21 3.16 -19.91
N GLY A 338 -12.74 2.36 -18.96
CA GLY A 338 -12.21 1.00 -19.17
C GLY A 338 -10.76 0.90 -19.65
N ILE A 339 -10.05 2.01 -19.89
CA ILE A 339 -8.63 1.98 -20.30
C ILE A 339 -7.75 1.45 -19.17
N SER A 340 -6.91 0.46 -19.49
CA SER A 340 -5.91 -0.16 -18.61
C SER A 340 -4.62 -0.48 -19.37
N LYS A 341 -3.62 -1.08 -18.71
CA LYS A 341 -2.33 -1.43 -19.33
C LYS A 341 -2.44 -2.34 -20.56
N ASN A 342 -3.54 -3.08 -20.71
CA ASN A 342 -3.79 -3.97 -21.85
C ASN A 342 -4.46 -3.28 -23.06
N SER A 343 -4.81 -1.99 -22.97
CA SER A 343 -5.50 -1.25 -24.03
C SER A 343 -4.63 -1.03 -25.29
N THR A 344 -5.30 -0.69 -26.38
CA THR A 344 -4.71 -0.32 -27.67
C THR A 344 -4.85 1.18 -27.95
N TYR A 345 -4.14 1.67 -28.96
CA TYR A 345 -4.34 3.01 -29.52
C TYR A 345 -5.81 3.30 -29.88
N ALA A 346 -6.52 2.32 -30.47
CA ALA A 346 -7.95 2.46 -30.78
C ALA A 346 -8.83 2.63 -29.55
N ASP A 347 -8.56 1.88 -28.48
CA ASP A 347 -9.33 1.98 -27.23
C ASP A 347 -9.17 3.38 -26.62
N ILE A 348 -7.92 3.87 -26.51
CA ILE A 348 -7.61 5.20 -25.96
C ILE A 348 -8.26 6.29 -26.82
N LYS A 349 -8.09 6.23 -28.15
CA LYS A 349 -8.68 7.19 -29.10
C LYS A 349 -10.21 7.18 -29.11
N LYS A 350 -10.85 6.07 -28.73
CA LYS A 350 -12.31 5.96 -28.55
C LYS A 350 -12.78 6.51 -27.21
N ALA A 351 -12.00 6.31 -26.15
CA ALA A 351 -12.37 6.72 -24.80
C ALA A 351 -12.08 8.20 -24.51
N TYR A 352 -10.99 8.75 -25.05
CA TYR A 352 -10.48 10.08 -24.66
C TYR A 352 -9.96 10.89 -25.85
N PRO A 353 -10.11 12.24 -25.83
CA PRO A 353 -9.37 13.12 -26.73
C PRO A 353 -7.86 13.02 -26.45
N ILE A 354 -7.08 12.65 -27.46
CA ILE A 354 -5.62 12.71 -27.41
C ILE A 354 -5.22 14.14 -27.80
N THR A 355 -4.70 14.90 -26.85
CA THR A 355 -4.43 16.35 -26.99
C THR A 355 -3.06 16.66 -27.58
N LYS A 356 -2.10 15.75 -27.43
CA LYS A 356 -0.72 15.89 -27.91
C LYS A 356 -0.14 14.52 -28.30
N ILE A 357 0.73 14.49 -29.31
CA ILE A 357 1.52 13.30 -29.68
C ILE A 357 2.94 13.75 -30.03
N GLU A 358 3.93 13.22 -29.32
CA GLU A 358 5.35 13.59 -29.47
C GLU A 358 6.26 12.37 -29.55
N PRO A 359 7.39 12.42 -30.30
CA PRO A 359 8.43 11.40 -30.23
C PRO A 359 9.35 11.60 -29.03
N THR A 360 9.70 10.51 -28.36
CA THR A 360 10.81 10.43 -27.39
C THR A 360 12.01 9.73 -28.05
N GLU A 361 12.91 9.05 -27.32
CA GLU A 361 13.96 8.22 -27.95
C GLU A 361 13.36 6.95 -28.58
N GLY A 362 12.74 6.08 -27.78
CA GLY A 362 12.21 4.79 -28.23
C GLY A 362 10.76 4.83 -28.75
N HIS A 363 9.95 5.77 -28.27
CA HIS A 363 8.49 5.72 -28.38
C HIS A 363 7.90 6.97 -29.06
N ILE A 364 6.59 6.91 -29.33
CA ILE A 364 5.74 8.09 -29.35
C ILE A 364 4.92 8.11 -28.06
N VAL A 365 4.71 9.29 -27.49
CA VAL A 365 3.93 9.52 -26.27
C VAL A 365 2.65 10.25 -26.64
N LEU A 366 1.51 9.69 -26.22
CA LEU A 366 0.15 10.21 -26.40
C LEU A 366 -0.28 10.90 -25.10
N THR A 367 -0.59 12.19 -25.12
CA THR A 367 -1.10 12.92 -23.95
C THR A 367 -2.63 12.94 -23.94
N VAL A 368 -3.21 12.72 -22.75
CA VAL A 368 -4.65 12.83 -22.48
C VAL A 368 -4.85 13.68 -21.23
N ASP A 369 -5.08 14.97 -21.41
CA ASP A 369 -5.22 15.92 -20.30
C ASP A 369 -6.45 15.66 -19.41
N GLU A 370 -7.54 15.08 -19.95
CA GLU A 370 -8.78 14.77 -19.22
C GLU A 370 -8.55 13.90 -17.96
N ILE A 371 -7.53 13.03 -18.02
CA ILE A 371 -7.13 12.14 -16.92
C ILE A 371 -5.66 12.35 -16.51
N HIS A 372 -5.07 13.51 -16.86
CA HIS A 372 -3.66 13.84 -16.62
C HIS A 372 -2.67 12.73 -17.02
N ALA A 373 -2.96 12.00 -18.10
CA ALA A 373 -2.25 10.76 -18.44
C ALA A 373 -1.36 10.90 -19.68
N SER A 374 -0.34 10.06 -19.74
CA SER A 374 0.42 9.79 -20.96
C SER A 374 0.54 8.29 -21.23
N PHE A 375 0.47 7.90 -22.50
CA PHE A 375 0.62 6.52 -22.96
C PHE A 375 1.74 6.42 -23.98
N SER A 376 2.69 5.49 -23.82
CA SER A 376 3.78 5.28 -24.79
C SER A 376 3.45 4.17 -25.79
N ILE A 377 3.93 4.29 -27.02
CA ILE A 377 3.90 3.24 -28.05
C ILE A 377 5.26 3.21 -28.76
N ALA A 378 5.96 2.07 -28.70
CA ALA A 378 7.29 1.92 -29.29
C ALA A 378 7.28 2.20 -30.80
N LYS A 379 8.26 2.96 -31.30
CA LYS A 379 8.38 3.33 -32.72
C LYS A 379 8.47 2.11 -33.66
N SER A 380 8.96 0.98 -33.15
CA SER A 380 9.00 -0.32 -33.83
C SER A 380 7.62 -0.88 -34.20
N LYS A 381 6.54 -0.38 -33.60
CA LYS A 381 5.15 -0.73 -33.90
C LYS A 381 4.49 0.19 -34.94
N LEU A 382 5.19 1.20 -35.44
CA LEU A 382 4.65 2.23 -36.34
C LEU A 382 5.00 1.95 -37.81
N SER A 383 4.20 2.51 -38.72
CA SER A 383 4.49 2.46 -40.16
C SER A 383 5.68 3.38 -40.52
N LYS A 384 6.40 3.07 -41.61
CA LYS A 384 7.68 3.75 -41.96
C LYS A 384 7.56 5.27 -42.17
N ASP A 385 6.35 5.77 -42.41
CA ASP A 385 6.01 7.17 -42.65
C ASP A 385 5.52 7.91 -41.39
N TRP A 386 5.71 7.34 -40.19
CA TRP A 386 5.18 7.89 -38.93
C TRP A 386 5.68 9.29 -38.57
N TRP A 387 6.78 9.77 -39.16
CA TRP A 387 7.36 11.08 -38.87
C TRP A 387 7.34 12.01 -40.08
N ASN A 388 6.64 13.14 -39.96
CA ASN A 388 6.69 14.20 -40.95
C ASN A 388 7.80 15.20 -40.62
N ALA A 389 8.95 15.07 -41.27
CA ALA A 389 10.11 15.93 -41.07
C ALA A 389 9.89 17.41 -41.44
N LYS A 390 8.86 17.75 -42.24
CA LYS A 390 8.54 19.15 -42.59
C LYS A 390 7.74 19.85 -41.50
N THR A 391 6.72 19.19 -40.94
CA THR A 391 5.87 19.73 -39.86
C THR A 391 6.42 19.44 -38.47
N LYS A 392 7.45 18.59 -38.35
CA LYS A 392 7.98 18.06 -37.09
C LYS A 392 6.89 17.42 -36.21
N SER A 393 6.04 16.62 -36.83
CA SER A 393 4.89 16.00 -36.17
C SER A 393 4.75 14.51 -36.52
N VAL A 394 4.14 13.75 -35.62
CA VAL A 394 3.77 12.35 -35.87
C VAL A 394 2.58 12.27 -36.83
N ASN A 395 2.64 11.37 -37.81
CA ASN A 395 1.53 11.04 -38.68
C ASN A 395 0.57 10.09 -37.93
N THR A 396 -0.59 10.59 -37.52
CA THR A 396 -1.61 9.83 -36.78
C THR A 396 -2.19 8.64 -37.53
N ASN A 397 -2.05 8.61 -38.87
CA ASN A 397 -2.54 7.52 -39.70
C ASN A 397 -1.54 6.35 -39.77
N SER A 398 -0.27 6.59 -39.44
CA SER A 398 0.80 5.57 -39.40
C SER A 398 0.83 4.75 -38.11
N ILE A 399 -0.01 5.09 -37.13
CA ILE A 399 -0.13 4.41 -35.83
C ILE A 399 -1.22 3.32 -35.97
N PRO A 400 -0.87 2.01 -35.92
CA PRO A 400 -1.87 0.96 -36.06
C PRO A 400 -2.91 1.00 -34.94
N LEU A 401 -4.19 0.85 -35.29
CA LEU A 401 -5.30 0.87 -34.33
C LEU A 401 -5.15 -0.19 -33.22
N ASN A 402 -4.59 -1.35 -33.54
CA ASN A 402 -4.32 -2.45 -32.61
C ASN A 402 -2.99 -2.32 -31.84
N ALA A 403 -2.22 -1.24 -32.03
CA ALA A 403 -0.94 -1.06 -31.35
C ALA A 403 -1.13 -1.03 -29.82
N LYS A 404 -0.43 -1.92 -29.12
CA LYS A 404 -0.43 -2.02 -27.65
C LYS A 404 0.48 -0.96 -27.04
N ILE A 405 0.04 -0.39 -25.92
CA ILE A 405 0.80 0.59 -25.14
C ILE A 405 1.92 -0.06 -24.33
N ASP A 406 3.08 0.57 -24.29
CA ASP A 406 4.24 0.12 -23.51
C ASP A 406 4.20 0.68 -22.09
N ASP A 407 3.71 1.91 -21.90
CA ASP A 407 3.46 2.56 -20.62
C ASP A 407 2.05 3.17 -20.52
N PHE A 408 1.59 3.33 -19.28
CA PHE A 408 0.44 4.16 -18.89
C PHE A 408 0.85 4.91 -17.62
N ILE A 409 1.06 6.22 -17.73
CA ILE A 409 1.56 7.07 -16.64
C ILE A 409 0.53 8.16 -16.32
N LEU A 410 0.31 8.46 -15.04
CA LEU A 410 -0.39 9.66 -14.56
C LEU A 410 0.63 10.69 -14.08
N TRP A 411 0.37 11.97 -14.37
CA TRP A 411 1.21 13.10 -14.00
C TRP A 411 0.45 14.07 -13.10
N TRP A 412 0.80 14.10 -11.82
CA TRP A 412 0.12 14.88 -10.81
C TRP A 412 0.95 16.12 -10.45
N LYS A 413 0.36 17.29 -10.68
CA LYS A 413 0.95 18.60 -10.33
C LYS A 413 0.72 18.89 -8.84
N ASP A 414 1.64 19.62 -8.23
CA ASP A 414 1.71 19.92 -6.78
C ASP A 414 0.50 20.73 -6.24
#